data_AF-A0A925BMS4-F1
#
_entry.id   AF-A0A925BMS4-F1
#
_cell.length_a   1.000
_cell.length_b   1.000
_cell.length_c   1.000
_cell.angle_alpha   90.00
_cell.angle_beta   90.00
_cell.angle_gamma   90.00
#
_symmetry.space_group_name_H-M   'P 1'
#
loop_
_entity.id
_entity.type
_entity.pdbx_description
1 polymer ?
#
loop_
_entity_poly.entity_id
_entity_poly.type
_entity_poly.pdbx_seq_one_letter_code
_entity_poly.pdbx_strand_id
1 'polypeptide(L)'
;MLKIWRDRLGNKDCRVRIEERPSSDSTAGAAVLLLPSAILILQSLLLPSFSICEEPTKPATENKLLSWHHSLAPAIDEARQRKTSIVVRVGAEWCGWCRKLDKEIVQPEVQKELANWVLVELDADDHADEVRRLNIGPIP
;
A
#
# COMPACT_ATOMS: atom_id res chain seq x y z
N MET A 1 -16.34 36.65 12.22
CA MET A 1 -16.86 35.27 12.01
C MET A 1 -15.82 34.32 11.38
N LEU A 2 -14.54 34.36 11.82
CA LEU A 2 -13.43 33.56 11.23
C LEU A 2 -12.51 32.93 12.31
N LYS A 3 -13.05 32.72 13.52
CA LYS A 3 -12.29 32.30 14.72
C LYS A 3 -12.74 30.95 15.31
N ILE A 4 -13.37 30.08 14.53
CA ILE A 4 -13.92 28.79 15.03
C ILE A 4 -13.17 27.55 14.52
N TRP A 5 -12.35 27.65 13.48
CA TRP A 5 -11.78 26.47 12.80
C TRP A 5 -10.30 26.16 13.07
N ARG A 6 -9.63 26.90 13.97
CA ARG A 6 -8.18 26.77 14.19
C ARG A 6 -7.77 26.06 15.49
N ASP A 7 -8.73 25.72 16.35
CA ASP A 7 -8.44 25.19 17.70
C ASP A 7 -8.74 23.69 17.88
N ARG A 8 -8.91 22.93 16.79
CA ARG A 8 -9.05 21.46 16.83
C ARG A 8 -7.87 20.74 16.19
N LEU A 9 -6.66 21.22 16.47
CA LEU A 9 -5.40 20.49 16.25
C LEU A 9 -4.53 20.52 17.52
N GLY A 10 -5.19 20.35 18.67
CA GLY A 10 -4.54 20.13 19.96
C GLY A 10 -4.32 18.65 20.22
N ASN A 11 -3.11 18.18 19.89
CA ASN A 11 -2.38 17.08 20.53
C ASN A 11 -3.14 16.29 21.61
N LYS A 12 -3.59 15.06 21.27
CA LYS A 12 -3.59 13.89 22.17
C LYS A 12 -3.36 12.61 21.35
N ASP A 13 -2.08 12.29 21.18
CA ASP A 13 -1.51 10.96 21.35
C ASP A 13 -2.45 9.76 21.09
N CYS A 14 -2.64 9.38 19.82
CA CYS A 14 -3.11 8.03 19.47
C CYS A 14 -1.90 7.08 19.45
N ARG A 15 -1.28 6.88 20.60
CA ARG A 15 -0.36 5.74 20.79
C ARG A 15 -1.20 4.48 20.85
N VAL A 16 -1.40 3.85 19.69
CA VAL A 16 -1.78 2.43 19.63
C VAL A 16 -0.63 1.66 20.28
N ARG A 17 -0.81 1.29 21.54
CA ARG A 17 0.03 0.28 22.19
C ARG A 17 -0.27 -1.03 21.48
N ILE A 18 0.64 -1.43 20.60
CA ILE A 18 0.70 -2.78 20.04
C ILE A 18 0.95 -3.70 21.24
N GLU A 19 -0.10 -4.39 21.70
CA GLU A 19 0.04 -5.55 22.57
C GLU A 19 0.24 -6.75 21.64
N GLU A 20 1.50 -7.15 21.48
CA GLU A 20 1.87 -8.38 20.78
C GLU A 20 1.27 -9.57 21.53
N ARG A 21 0.34 -10.28 20.90
CA ARG A 21 -0.09 -11.59 21.40
C ARG A 21 0.96 -12.63 20.98
N PRO A 22 1.64 -13.31 21.92
CA PRO A 22 2.42 -14.49 21.61
C PRO A 22 1.47 -15.68 21.55
N SER A 23 1.49 -16.45 20.47
CA SER A 23 0.99 -17.82 20.55
C SER A 23 1.56 -18.72 19.48
N SER A 24 2.18 -19.78 19.99
CA SER A 24 2.18 -21.13 19.45
C SER A 24 3.29 -21.48 18.47
N ASP A 25 4.39 -21.91 19.08
CA ASP A 25 5.29 -22.93 18.56
C ASP A 25 4.52 -24.06 17.82
N SER A 26 5.04 -24.44 16.66
CA SER A 26 4.77 -25.73 16.02
C SER A 26 6.12 -26.42 15.80
N THR A 27 6.49 -27.20 16.80
CA THR A 27 7.59 -28.18 16.76
C THR A 27 7.09 -29.48 16.13
N ALA A 28 7.79 -29.99 15.10
CA ALA A 28 8.02 -31.41 14.75
C ALA A 28 8.26 -31.51 13.23
N GLY A 29 9.26 -32.20 12.70
CA GLY A 29 10.28 -33.03 13.33
C GLY A 29 11.41 -33.27 12.33
N ALA A 30 12.64 -33.06 12.78
CA ALA A 30 13.85 -33.47 12.09
C ALA A 30 14.28 -34.81 12.69
N ALA A 31 14.11 -35.89 11.92
CA ALA A 31 14.75 -37.16 12.18
C ALA A 31 15.74 -37.42 11.04
N VAL A 32 16.90 -36.76 11.10
CA VAL A 32 18.05 -37.11 10.27
C VAL A 32 19.18 -37.50 11.20
N LEU A 33 19.31 -38.81 11.37
CA LEU A 33 20.34 -39.47 12.13
C LEU A 33 21.61 -39.60 11.25
N LEU A 34 22.76 -39.31 11.88
CA LEU A 34 24.14 -39.78 11.59
C LEU A 34 25.06 -38.90 10.70
N LEU A 35 25.85 -38.06 11.39
CA LEU A 35 27.32 -37.77 11.31
C LEU A 35 28.01 -37.58 9.93
N PRO A 36 28.98 -36.65 9.74
CA PRO A 36 29.89 -36.08 10.76
C PRO A 36 30.02 -34.54 10.76
N SER A 37 30.20 -34.04 11.97
CA SER A 37 30.28 -32.66 12.46
C SER A 37 31.53 -31.84 12.04
N ALA A 38 32.15 -32.13 10.89
CA ALA A 38 33.45 -31.52 10.54
C ALA A 38 33.48 -30.66 9.26
N ILE A 39 32.42 -30.68 8.42
CA ILE A 39 32.49 -30.06 7.08
C ILE A 39 31.84 -28.66 7.01
N LEU A 40 30.88 -28.34 7.89
CA LEU A 40 30.14 -27.07 7.83
C LEU A 40 30.85 -25.86 8.47
N ILE A 41 31.89 -26.07 9.27
CA ILE A 41 32.61 -24.96 9.94
C ILE A 41 33.63 -24.30 8.98
N LEU A 42 34.08 -25.01 7.93
CA LEU A 42 35.13 -24.48 7.03
C LEU A 42 34.60 -23.48 5.97
N GLN A 43 33.31 -23.49 5.65
CA GLN A 43 32.74 -22.62 4.62
C GLN A 43 32.39 -21.20 5.11
N SER A 44 32.57 -20.92 6.41
CA SER A 44 32.20 -19.62 7.01
C SER A 44 33.32 -18.57 7.01
N LEU A 45 34.55 -18.92 6.60
CA LEU A 45 35.71 -18.03 6.79
C LEU A 45 36.21 -17.27 5.56
N LEU A 46 35.55 -17.37 4.40
CA LEU A 46 35.99 -16.64 3.21
C LEU A 46 34.83 -16.00 2.42
N LEU A 47 34.03 -15.18 3.10
CA LEU A 47 33.28 -14.13 2.41
C LEU A 47 33.94 -12.79 2.79
N PRO A 48 34.76 -12.19 1.90
CA PRO A 48 35.19 -10.82 2.11
C PRO A 48 33.94 -9.95 2.24
N SER A 49 33.97 -9.00 3.16
CA SER A 49 32.99 -7.93 3.30
C SER A 49 32.96 -7.12 2.00
N PHE A 50 32.22 -7.62 1.01
CA PHE A 50 31.94 -6.90 -0.22
C PHE A 50 30.89 -5.85 0.16
N SER A 51 31.41 -4.73 0.66
CA SER A 51 30.69 -3.49 0.83
C SER A 51 30.31 -3.00 -0.56
N ILE A 52 29.23 -3.56 -1.10
CA ILE A 52 28.52 -2.99 -2.22
C ILE A 52 27.93 -1.69 -1.69
N CYS A 53 28.65 -0.60 -1.91
CA CYS A 53 28.01 0.71 -2.00
C CYS A 53 27.19 0.66 -3.28
N GLU A 54 25.96 0.16 -3.19
CA GLU A 54 24.99 0.31 -4.25
C GLU A 54 24.68 1.81 -4.30
N GLU A 55 25.28 2.49 -5.27
CA GLU A 55 24.88 3.84 -5.62
C GLU A 55 23.39 3.76 -5.98
N PRO A 56 22.54 4.63 -5.43
CA PRO A 56 21.11 4.60 -5.71
C PRO A 56 20.93 4.94 -7.20
N THR A 57 20.92 3.91 -8.03
CA THR A 57 20.57 4.01 -9.43
C THR A 57 19.10 4.35 -9.43
N LYS A 58 18.83 5.65 -9.56
CA LYS A 58 17.51 6.21 -9.78
C LYS A 58 16.88 5.39 -10.91
N PRO A 59 15.84 4.59 -10.64
CA PRO A 59 15.30 3.72 -11.66
C PRO A 59 14.78 4.60 -12.79
N ALA A 60 15.20 4.27 -14.01
CA ALA A 60 14.60 4.81 -15.20
C ALA A 60 13.09 4.51 -15.12
N THR A 61 12.27 5.57 -15.18
CA THR A 61 10.82 5.49 -15.14
C THR A 61 10.33 4.64 -16.31
N GLU A 62 10.18 3.34 -16.07
CA GLU A 62 9.26 2.52 -16.83
C GLU A 62 7.89 3.20 -16.72
N ASN A 63 7.20 3.40 -17.86
CA ASN A 63 5.85 3.96 -17.92
C ASN A 63 4.85 2.99 -17.28
N LYS A 64 4.99 2.78 -15.97
CA LYS A 64 4.13 1.95 -15.17
C LYS A 64 2.96 2.81 -14.73
N LEU A 65 1.77 2.50 -15.25
CA LEU A 65 0.53 3.07 -14.73
C LEU A 65 0.46 2.85 -13.22
N LEU A 66 -0.07 3.84 -12.51
CA LEU A 66 -0.19 3.77 -11.05
C LEU A 66 -1.06 2.58 -10.63
N SER A 67 -0.74 1.99 -9.48
CA SER A 67 -1.51 0.89 -8.91
C SER A 67 -2.77 1.43 -8.24
N TRP A 68 -3.91 0.85 -8.59
CA TRP A 68 -5.21 1.12 -7.96
C TRP A 68 -5.57 -0.01 -7.02
N HIS A 69 -6.09 0.32 -5.84
CA HIS A 69 -6.73 -0.64 -4.96
C HIS A 69 -8.18 -0.86 -5.39
N HIS A 70 -8.68 -2.09 -5.21
CA HIS A 70 -10.09 -2.43 -5.46
C HIS A 70 -10.87 -2.69 -4.17
N SER A 71 -10.47 -2.04 -3.07
CA SER A 71 -11.22 -2.00 -1.81
C SER A 71 -10.69 -0.88 -0.93
N LEU A 72 -11.53 -0.34 -0.05
CA LEU A 72 -11.13 0.78 0.81
C LEU A 72 -10.17 0.37 1.93
N ALA A 73 -10.32 -0.82 2.50
CA ALA A 73 -9.56 -1.24 3.67
C ALA A 73 -8.02 -1.20 3.47
N PRO A 74 -7.44 -1.89 2.47
CA PRO A 74 -5.99 -1.85 2.26
C PRO A 74 -5.50 -0.45 1.87
N ALA A 75 -6.30 0.30 1.12
CA ALA A 75 -5.96 1.66 0.74
C ALA A 75 -5.92 2.63 1.93
N ILE A 76 -6.83 2.48 2.89
CA ILE A 76 -6.84 3.26 4.13
C ILE A 76 -5.59 2.97 4.95
N ASP A 77 -5.19 1.70 5.04
CA ASP A 77 -3.99 1.32 5.78
C ASP A 77 -2.73 1.86 5.09
N GLU A 78 -2.64 1.79 3.76
CA GLU A 78 -1.54 2.42 3.01
C GLU A 78 -1.52 3.93 3.20
N ALA A 79 -2.68 4.60 3.10
CA ALA A 79 -2.78 6.05 3.23
C ALA A 79 -2.33 6.54 4.61
N ARG A 80 -2.67 5.77 5.67
CA ARG A 80 -2.19 6.03 7.04
C ARG A 80 -0.68 5.88 7.16
N GLN A 81 -0.11 4.83 6.56
CA GLN A 81 1.34 4.59 6.57
C GLN A 81 2.09 5.70 5.81
N ARG A 82 1.58 6.08 4.64
CA ARG A 82 2.14 7.13 3.77
C ARG A 82 1.83 8.56 4.25
N LYS A 83 0.91 8.72 5.20
CA LYS A 83 0.39 10.02 5.68
C LYS A 83 -0.11 10.90 4.53
N THR A 84 -0.79 10.29 3.56
CA THR A 84 -1.40 10.98 2.42
C THR A 84 -2.90 10.70 2.37
N SER A 85 -3.62 11.39 1.49
CA SER A 85 -5.06 11.15 1.32
C SER A 85 -5.32 10.13 0.22
N ILE A 86 -6.58 9.68 0.14
CA ILE A 86 -7.06 8.71 -0.83
C ILE A 86 -7.87 9.43 -1.89
N VAL A 87 -7.64 9.09 -3.16
CA VAL A 87 -8.53 9.42 -4.27
C VAL A 87 -9.35 8.18 -4.57
N VAL A 88 -10.68 8.29 -4.45
CA VAL A 88 -11.61 7.21 -4.79
C VAL A 88 -12.29 7.56 -6.10
N ARG A 89 -12.16 6.68 -7.10
CA ARG A 89 -12.92 6.69 -8.34
C ARG A 89 -13.98 5.59 -8.25
N VAL A 90 -15.22 5.92 -8.59
CA VAL A 90 -16.29 4.92 -8.67
C VAL A 90 -16.74 4.80 -10.12
N GLY A 91 -16.66 3.58 -10.65
CA GLY A 91 -16.99 3.26 -12.03
C GLY A 91 -18.07 2.19 -12.14
N ALA A 92 -18.46 1.89 -13.38
CA ALA A 92 -19.22 0.70 -13.73
C ALA A 92 -18.94 0.34 -15.20
N GLU A 93 -19.02 -0.94 -15.55
CA GLU A 93 -18.78 -1.40 -16.93
C GLU A 93 -19.69 -0.73 -17.97
N TRP A 94 -20.96 -0.51 -17.60
CA TRP A 94 -21.96 0.14 -18.45
C TRP A 94 -21.79 1.67 -18.53
N CYS A 95 -20.88 2.26 -17.76
CA CYS A 95 -20.72 3.71 -17.66
C CYS A 95 -19.88 4.31 -18.80
N GLY A 96 -20.53 4.99 -19.73
CA GLY A 96 -19.85 5.66 -20.85
C GLY A 96 -18.97 6.86 -20.46
N TRP A 97 -19.35 7.60 -19.42
CA TRP A 97 -18.59 8.75 -18.93
C TRP A 97 -17.34 8.34 -18.17
N CYS A 98 -17.39 7.22 -17.44
CA CYS A 98 -16.25 6.63 -16.75
C CYS A 98 -15.12 6.32 -17.73
N ARG A 99 -15.44 5.70 -18.88
CA ARG A 99 -14.46 5.45 -19.96
C ARG A 99 -13.85 6.71 -20.57
N LYS A 100 -14.54 7.86 -20.50
CA LYS A 100 -13.97 9.14 -20.95
C LYS A 100 -12.97 9.65 -19.91
N LEU A 101 -13.33 9.61 -18.62
CA LEU A 101 -12.44 9.97 -17.53
C LEU A 101 -11.16 9.12 -17.53
N ASP A 102 -11.25 7.83 -17.84
CA ASP A 102 -10.08 6.94 -17.87
C ASP A 102 -9.03 7.37 -18.90
N LYS A 103 -9.49 7.91 -20.03
CA LYS A 103 -8.59 8.45 -21.06
C LYS A 103 -7.87 9.72 -20.59
N GLU A 104 -8.53 10.53 -19.76
CA GLU A 104 -7.91 11.71 -19.16
C GLU A 104 -6.93 11.31 -18.04
N ILE A 105 -7.28 10.32 -17.22
CA ILE A 105 -6.44 9.83 -16.11
C ILE A 105 -5.10 9.30 -16.60
N VAL A 106 -5.06 8.63 -17.75
CA VAL A 106 -3.83 8.04 -18.31
C VAL A 106 -2.81 9.09 -18.78
N GLN A 107 -3.22 10.37 -18.93
CA GLN A 107 -2.29 11.43 -19.34
C GLN A 107 -1.13 11.57 -18.34
N PRO A 108 0.10 11.77 -18.82
CA PRO A 108 1.29 11.75 -17.97
C PRO A 108 1.29 12.86 -16.90
N GLU A 109 0.70 14.01 -17.21
CA GLU A 109 0.51 15.10 -16.26
C GLU A 109 -0.40 14.68 -15.09
N VAL A 110 -1.48 13.97 -15.39
CA VAL A 110 -2.43 13.48 -14.38
C VAL A 110 -1.81 12.33 -13.57
N GLN A 111 -1.13 11.39 -14.23
CA GLN A 111 -0.39 10.31 -13.55
C GLN A 111 0.67 10.88 -12.59
N LYS A 112 1.38 11.94 -12.98
CA LYS A 112 2.35 12.59 -12.10
C LYS A 112 1.71 13.15 -10.83
N GLU A 113 0.53 13.75 -10.94
CA GLU A 113 -0.20 14.26 -9.77
C GLU A 113 -0.78 13.15 -8.91
N LEU A 114 -1.38 12.12 -9.54
CA LEU A 114 -1.98 10.99 -8.85
C LEU A 114 -0.96 10.14 -8.06
N ALA A 115 0.31 10.16 -8.45
CA ALA A 115 1.39 9.45 -7.76
C ALA A 115 1.55 9.88 -6.28
N ASN A 116 1.09 11.10 -5.94
CA ASN A 116 1.18 11.64 -4.57
C ASN A 116 0.11 11.09 -3.62
N TRP A 117 -0.88 10.36 -4.14
CA TRP A 117 -2.06 9.90 -3.40
C TRP A 117 -2.10 8.38 -3.34
N VAL A 118 -2.98 7.84 -2.50
CA VAL A 118 -3.40 6.43 -2.60
C VAL A 118 -4.63 6.37 -3.48
N LEU A 119 -4.65 5.48 -4.46
CA LEU A 119 -5.72 5.41 -5.46
C LEU A 119 -6.61 4.20 -5.21
N VAL A 120 -7.92 4.40 -5.27
CA VAL A 120 -8.93 3.35 -5.13
C VAL A 120 -9.91 3.43 -6.29
N GLU A 121 -10.16 2.30 -6.92
CA GLU A 121 -11.21 2.12 -7.91
C GLU A 121 -12.24 1.14 -7.37
N LEU A 122 -13.47 1.62 -7.19
CA LEU A 122 -14.60 0.78 -6.80
C LEU A 122 -15.57 0.67 -7.98
N ASP A 123 -16.00 -0.56 -8.27
CA ASP A 123 -17.12 -0.78 -9.17
C ASP A 123 -18.44 -0.61 -8.39
N ALA A 124 -19.38 0.17 -8.94
CA ALA A 124 -20.64 0.51 -8.30
C ALA A 124 -21.58 -0.68 -8.09
N ASP A 125 -21.47 -1.70 -8.95
CA ASP A 125 -22.29 -2.90 -8.89
C ASP A 125 -21.65 -3.94 -7.95
N ASP A 126 -20.32 -4.16 -8.06
CA ASP A 126 -19.61 -5.16 -7.24
C ASP A 126 -19.35 -4.69 -5.80
N HIS A 127 -19.17 -3.39 -5.57
CA HIS A 127 -18.80 -2.80 -4.27
C HIS A 127 -19.91 -1.89 -3.71
N ALA A 128 -21.18 -2.22 -3.97
CA ALA A 128 -22.33 -1.39 -3.64
C ALA A 128 -22.38 -0.93 -2.17
N ASP A 129 -22.01 -1.80 -1.22
CA ASP A 129 -21.99 -1.45 0.22
C ASP A 129 -20.90 -0.43 0.55
N GLU A 130 -19.71 -0.55 -0.02
CA GLU A 130 -18.61 0.40 0.15
C GLU A 130 -18.96 1.76 -0.46
N VAL A 131 -19.48 1.75 -1.70
CA VAL A 131 -19.92 2.97 -2.41
C VAL A 131 -21.04 3.69 -1.66
N ARG A 132 -22.02 2.94 -1.12
CA ARG A 132 -23.12 3.50 -0.33
C ARG A 132 -22.63 4.16 0.95
N ARG A 133 -21.65 3.57 1.63
CA ARG A 133 -21.04 4.15 2.85
C ARG A 133 -20.34 5.48 2.59
N LEU A 134 -19.83 5.68 1.38
CA LEU A 134 -19.25 6.94 0.93
C LEU A 134 -20.31 7.98 0.49
N ASN A 135 -21.60 7.58 0.45
CA ASN A 135 -22.71 8.43 0.04
C ASN A 135 -22.51 9.07 -1.36
N ILE A 136 -21.94 8.27 -2.27
CA ILE A 136 -21.65 8.68 -3.65
C ILE A 136 -22.95 8.67 -4.44
N GLY A 137 -23.16 9.76 -5.19
CA GLY A 137 -24.31 9.94 -6.07
C GLY A 137 -24.06 9.37 -7.46
N PRO A 138 -24.36 10.13 -8.55
CA PRO A 138 -24.07 9.67 -9.90
C PRO A 138 -22.55 9.58 -10.17
N ILE A 139 -22.13 8.50 -10.80
CA ILE A 139 -20.77 8.24 -11.32
C ILE A 139 -20.53 8.97 -12.66
N PRO A 140 -19.27 9.18 -13.12
CA PRO A 140 -17.98 8.81 -12.50
C PRO A 140 -17.56 9.68 -11.31
#